data_AF-Q2WAG7-F1
#
_entry.id   AF-Q2WAG7-F1
#
_cell.length_a   1.000
_cell.length_b   1.000
_cell.length_c   1.000
_cell.angle_alpha   90.00
_cell.angle_beta   90.00
_cell.angle_gamma   90.00
#
_symmetry.space_group_name_H-M   'P 1'
#
loop_
_entity.id
_entity.type
_entity.pdbx_description
1 polymer ?
#
loop_
_entity_poly.entity_id
_entity_poly.type
_entity_poly.pdbx_seq_one_letter_code
_entity_poly.pdbx_strand_id
1 'polypeptide(L)'
;MDDRIIEAEAPPSNPPTTREECRQRLAQLQNDITAIRTEIAAADMDRQAGRRPMDARWYHRARTALRHRQHEAAEIAVLMVRLPGRKDALKDLLIEVVRADYDETGWQRVMDEAHRRLDTRGAAI
;
A
#
# COMPACT_ATOMS: atom_id res chain seq x y z
N MET A 1 3.72 -22.84 24.95
CA MET A 1 3.27 -22.28 23.66
C MET A 1 3.97 -20.95 23.59
N ASP A 2 5.05 -20.89 22.81
CA ASP A 2 5.91 -19.71 22.74
C ASP A 2 5.09 -18.46 22.35
N ASP A 3 5.08 -17.47 23.23
CA ASP A 3 4.55 -16.10 22.97
C ASP A 3 5.42 -15.33 21.94
N ARG A 4 6.44 -15.97 21.36
CA ARG A 4 7.57 -15.32 20.66
C ARG A 4 7.26 -14.60 19.35
N ILE A 5 6.07 -14.77 18.77
CA ILE A 5 5.74 -14.17 17.45
C ILE A 5 4.67 -13.08 17.55
N ILE A 6 3.96 -12.95 18.69
CA ILE A 6 3.08 -11.80 18.96
C ILE A 6 3.87 -10.64 19.60
N GLU A 7 5.20 -10.70 19.59
CA GLU A 7 6.01 -9.48 19.72
C GLU A 7 6.03 -8.81 18.35
N ALA A 8 4.97 -8.04 18.11
CA ALA A 8 4.87 -7.16 16.96
C ALA A 8 6.05 -6.17 16.99
N GLU A 9 7.03 -6.37 16.10
CA GLU A 9 7.97 -5.33 15.75
C GLU A 9 7.14 -4.08 15.40
N ALA A 10 7.35 -3.00 16.16
CA ALA A 10 6.56 -1.79 16.03
C ALA A 10 6.64 -1.30 14.58
N PRO A 11 5.51 -0.99 13.92
CA PRO A 11 5.55 -0.50 12.56
C PRO A 11 6.43 0.76 12.50
N PRO A 12 7.26 0.93 11.46
CA PRO A 12 8.04 2.15 11.30
C PRO A 12 7.09 3.36 11.36
N SER A 13 7.40 4.30 12.25
CA SER A 13 6.53 5.41 12.65
C SER A 13 6.20 6.40 11.52
N ASN A 14 6.81 6.25 10.34
CA ASN A 14 6.64 7.18 9.23
C ASN A 14 5.81 6.52 8.11
N PRO A 15 4.73 7.17 7.64
CA PRO A 15 3.96 6.67 6.51
C PRO A 15 4.85 6.62 5.26
N PRO A 16 4.70 5.59 4.39
CA PRO A 16 5.49 5.50 3.17
C PRO A 16 5.19 6.69 2.25
N THR A 17 6.24 7.26 1.68
CA THR A 17 6.20 8.46 0.85
C THR A 17 6.27 8.14 -0.63
N THR A 18 6.72 6.93 -1.00
CA THR A 18 6.81 6.48 -2.39
C THR A 18 5.92 5.25 -2.64
N ARG A 19 5.50 5.05 -3.90
CA ARG A 19 4.75 3.84 -4.27
C ARG A 19 5.54 2.57 -4.04
N GLU A 20 6.87 2.64 -4.13
CA GLU A 20 7.73 1.48 -3.88
C GLU A 20 7.74 1.10 -2.40
N GLU A 21 7.88 2.08 -1.51
CA GLU A 21 7.72 1.87 -0.06
C GLU A 21 6.31 1.33 0.27
N CYS A 22 5.25 1.83 -0.38
CA CYS A 22 3.91 1.27 -0.22
C CYS A 22 3.83 -0.20 -0.65
N ARG A 23 4.45 -0.59 -1.77
CA ARG A 23 4.47 -1.99 -2.23
C ARG A 23 5.19 -2.89 -1.25
N GLN A 24 6.36 -2.46 -0.78
CA GLN A 24 7.16 -3.21 0.18
C GLN A 24 6.39 -3.38 1.50
N ARG A 25 5.77 -2.30 2.01
CA ARG A 25 4.96 -2.35 3.23
C ARG A 25 3.75 -3.26 3.05
N LEU A 26 3.06 -3.18 1.91
CA LEU A 26 1.90 -4.04 1.61
C LEU A 26 2.31 -5.52 1.54
N ALA A 27 3.44 -5.85 0.92
CA ALA A 27 3.96 -7.20 0.88
C ALA A 27 4.28 -7.73 2.29
N GLN A 28 4.90 -6.91 3.13
CA GLN A 28 5.15 -7.27 4.54
C GLN A 28 3.85 -7.55 5.29
N LEU A 29 2.86 -6.66 5.17
CA LEU A 29 1.55 -6.82 5.81
C LEU A 29 0.82 -8.07 5.33
N GLN A 30 0.92 -8.42 4.04
CA GLN A 30 0.36 -9.65 3.49
C GLN A 30 1.03 -10.90 4.05
N ASN A 31 2.35 -10.88 4.23
CA ASN A 31 3.09 -11.96 4.87
C ASN A 31 2.65 -12.13 6.33
N ASP A 32 2.54 -11.03 7.08
CA ASP A 32 2.09 -11.05 8.48
C ASP A 32 0.66 -11.59 8.62
N ILE A 33 -0.26 -11.13 7.75
CA ILE A 33 -1.64 -11.62 7.70
C ILE A 33 -1.66 -13.13 7.44
N THR A 34 -0.83 -13.61 6.53
CA THR A 34 -0.72 -15.03 6.19
C THR A 34 -0.14 -15.84 7.35
N ALA A 35 0.86 -15.32 8.05
CA ALA A 35 1.44 -15.94 9.24
C ALA A 35 0.38 -16.11 10.34
N ILE A 36 -0.33 -15.02 10.70
CA ILE A 36 -1.38 -15.06 11.74
C ILE A 36 -2.49 -16.06 11.37
N ARG A 37 -2.91 -16.10 10.10
CA ARG A 37 -3.91 -17.08 9.63
C ARG A 37 -3.42 -18.52 9.75
N THR A 38 -2.16 -18.76 9.42
CA THR A 38 -1.53 -20.08 9.55
C THR A 38 -1.49 -20.54 11.01
N GLU A 39 -1.12 -19.65 11.94
CA GLU A 39 -1.13 -19.97 13.38
C GLU A 39 -2.54 -20.28 13.90
N ILE A 40 -3.54 -19.48 13.51
CA ILE A 40 -4.95 -19.75 13.85
C ILE A 40 -5.38 -21.12 13.33
N ALA A 41 -5.04 -21.45 12.08
CA ALA A 41 -5.38 -22.74 11.49
C ALA A 41 -4.67 -23.90 12.20
N ALA A 42 -3.40 -23.75 12.55
CA ALA A 42 -2.63 -24.75 13.29
C ALA A 42 -3.24 -25.03 14.68
N ALA A 43 -3.57 -23.97 15.43
CA ALA A 43 -4.21 -24.11 16.73
C ALA A 43 -5.61 -24.76 16.62
N ASP A 44 -6.36 -24.46 15.56
CA ASP A 44 -7.65 -25.10 15.34
C ASP A 44 -7.50 -26.60 15.00
N MET A 45 -6.49 -26.99 14.21
CA MET A 45 -6.20 -28.41 13.96
C MET A 45 -5.84 -29.17 15.24
N ASP A 46 -5.02 -28.60 16.12
CA ASP A 46 -4.69 -29.23 17.40
C ASP A 46 -5.92 -29.37 18.32
N ARG A 47 -6.83 -28.38 18.29
CA ARG A 47 -8.11 -28.44 18.99
C ARG A 47 -8.99 -29.56 18.44
N GLN A 48 -9.11 -29.68 17.12
CA GLN A 48 -9.92 -30.71 16.47
C GLN A 48 -9.36 -32.12 16.69
N ALA A 49 -8.03 -32.27 16.76
CA ALA A 49 -7.37 -33.53 17.06
C ALA A 49 -7.48 -33.95 18.54
N GLY A 50 -8.21 -33.19 19.38
CA GLY A 50 -8.38 -33.48 20.80
C GLY A 50 -7.10 -33.29 21.63
N ARG A 51 -6.05 -32.66 21.07
CA ARG A 51 -4.75 -32.51 21.73
C ARG A 51 -4.78 -31.44 22.82
N ARG A 52 -5.47 -30.33 22.57
CA ARG A 52 -5.60 -29.23 23.56
C ARG A 52 -6.80 -28.33 23.28
N PRO A 53 -7.52 -27.83 24.30
CA PRO A 53 -8.45 -26.72 24.10
C PRO A 53 -7.71 -25.47 23.62
N MET A 54 -8.34 -24.70 22.73
CA MET A 54 -7.80 -23.44 22.23
C MET A 54 -7.87 -22.36 23.31
N ASP A 55 -6.78 -21.62 23.52
CA ASP A 55 -6.76 -20.49 24.45
C ASP A 55 -7.55 -19.32 23.86
N ALA A 56 -8.66 -18.96 24.54
CA ALA A 56 -9.55 -17.89 24.14
C ALA A 56 -8.88 -16.50 24.16
N ARG A 57 -7.97 -16.23 25.10
CA ARG A 57 -7.26 -14.94 25.18
C ARG A 57 -6.27 -14.81 24.03
N TRP A 58 -5.51 -15.87 23.77
CA TRP A 58 -4.63 -15.92 22.60
C TRP A 58 -5.42 -15.75 21.29
N TYR A 59 -6.51 -16.49 21.11
CA TYR A 59 -7.33 -16.41 19.89
C TYR A 59 -7.91 -15.00 19.68
N HIS A 60 -8.38 -14.36 20.75
CA HIS A 60 -8.83 -12.97 20.68
C HIS A 60 -7.70 -12.01 20.29
N ARG A 61 -6.50 -12.15 20.89
CA ARG A 61 -5.32 -11.35 20.51
C ARG A 61 -4.96 -11.55 19.03
N ALA A 62 -4.92 -12.80 18.55
CA ALA A 62 -4.62 -13.12 17.16
C ALA A 62 -5.63 -12.51 16.19
N ARG A 63 -6.93 -12.57 16.50
CA ARG A 63 -7.98 -11.92 15.69
C ARG A 63 -7.86 -10.40 15.66
N THR A 64 -7.53 -9.78 16.79
CA THR A 64 -7.33 -8.33 16.87
C THR A 64 -6.10 -7.91 16.05
N ALA A 65 -4.99 -8.64 16.16
CA ALA A 65 -3.79 -8.42 15.34
C ALA A 65 -4.10 -8.56 13.85
N LEU A 66 -4.83 -9.61 13.45
CA LEU A 66 -5.26 -9.82 12.07
C LEU A 66 -6.08 -8.63 11.54
N ARG A 67 -7.06 -8.15 12.32
CA ARG A 67 -7.89 -7.00 11.94
C ARG A 67 -7.04 -5.74 11.76
N HIS A 68 -6.11 -5.47 12.67
CA HIS A 68 -5.21 -4.33 12.57
C HIS A 68 -4.35 -4.39 11.31
N ARG A 69 -3.72 -5.53 11.01
CA ARG A 69 -2.88 -5.68 9.81
C ARG A 69 -3.69 -5.57 8.52
N GLN A 70 -4.92 -6.07 8.50
CA GLN A 70 -5.83 -5.90 7.36
C GLN A 70 -6.23 -4.43 7.15
N HIS A 71 -6.49 -3.70 8.24
CA HIS A 71 -6.80 -2.28 8.17
C HIS A 71 -5.62 -1.48 7.63
N GLU A 72 -4.43 -1.71 8.18
CA GLU A 72 -3.20 -1.04 7.73
C GLU A 72 -2.92 -1.34 6.24
N ALA A 73 -3.11 -2.59 5.81
CA ALA A 73 -2.94 -2.95 4.41
C ALA A 73 -3.91 -2.20 3.48
N ALA A 74 -5.15 -1.99 3.91
CA ALA A 74 -6.14 -1.21 3.17
C ALA A 74 -5.75 0.28 3.10
N GLU A 75 -5.27 0.86 4.20
CA GLU A 75 -4.79 2.25 4.25
C GLU A 75 -3.60 2.47 3.32
N ILE A 76 -2.62 1.56 3.34
CA ILE A 76 -1.45 1.60 2.45
C ILE A 76 -1.86 1.48 0.99
N ALA A 77 -2.84 0.62 0.66
CA ALA A 77 -3.35 0.50 -0.70
C ALA A 77 -4.00 1.81 -1.18
N VAL A 78 -4.79 2.48 -0.34
CA VAL A 78 -5.38 3.79 -0.66
C VAL A 78 -4.31 4.85 -0.85
N LEU A 79 -3.32 4.90 0.03
CA LEU A 79 -2.18 5.83 -0.08
C LEU A 79 -1.42 5.63 -1.39
N MET A 80 -1.14 4.39 -1.76
CA MET A 80 -0.43 4.05 -3.00
C MET A 80 -1.14 4.56 -4.26
N VAL A 81 -2.48 4.61 -4.26
CA VAL A 81 -3.26 5.15 -5.39
C VAL A 81 -3.05 6.67 -5.52
N ARG A 82 -2.87 7.38 -4.41
CA ARG A 82 -2.69 8.84 -4.37
C ARG A 82 -1.27 9.28 -4.72
N LEU A 83 -0.29 8.39 -4.61
CA LEU A 83 1.11 8.72 -4.89
C LEU A 83 1.41 8.71 -6.40
N PRO A 84 2.29 9.63 -6.88
CA PRO A 84 2.71 9.68 -8.27
C PRO A 84 3.21 8.33 -8.79
N GLY A 85 2.68 7.92 -9.93
CA GLY A 85 3.05 6.66 -10.57
C GLY A 85 4.27 6.79 -11.48
N ARG A 86 4.75 5.65 -11.99
CA ARG A 86 5.75 5.61 -13.07
C ARG A 86 5.33 6.46 -14.27
N LYS A 87 4.03 6.50 -14.58
CA LYS A 87 3.48 7.31 -15.67
C LYS A 87 3.67 8.80 -15.42
N ASP A 88 3.52 9.25 -14.18
CA ASP A 88 3.67 10.67 -13.85
C ASP A 88 5.15 11.06 -13.91
N ALA A 89 6.04 10.24 -13.32
CA ALA A 89 7.49 10.41 -13.48
C ALA A 89 7.94 10.40 -14.95
N LEU A 90 7.34 9.57 -15.81
CA LEU A 90 7.62 9.59 -17.25
C LEU A 90 7.16 10.89 -17.92
N LYS A 91 5.98 11.44 -17.54
CA LYS A 91 5.54 12.73 -18.08
C LYS A 91 6.49 13.84 -17.67
N ASP A 92 6.94 13.84 -16.41
CA ASP A 92 7.87 14.86 -15.90
C ASP A 92 9.19 14.80 -16.67
N LEU A 93 9.77 13.61 -16.84
CA LEU A 93 10.98 13.41 -17.65
C LEU A 93 10.78 13.77 -19.13
N LEU A 94 9.62 13.45 -19.70
CA LEU A 94 9.30 13.82 -21.08
C LEU A 94 9.20 15.35 -21.23
N ILE A 95 8.58 16.03 -20.26
CA ILE A 95 8.51 17.48 -20.21
C ILE A 95 9.92 18.06 -20.14
N GLU A 96 10.80 17.55 -19.27
CA GLU A 96 12.19 17.98 -19.18
C GLU A 96 12.94 17.83 -20.52
N VAL A 97 12.85 16.66 -21.14
CA VAL A 97 13.51 16.36 -22.43
C VAL A 97 13.01 17.29 -23.53
N VAL A 98 11.68 17.46 -23.67
CA VAL A 98 11.10 18.30 -24.73
C VAL A 98 11.31 19.78 -24.45
N ARG A 99 11.25 20.21 -23.18
CA ARG A 99 11.42 21.63 -22.80
C ARG A 99 12.77 22.17 -23.26
N ALA A 100 13.80 21.33 -23.32
CA ALA A 100 15.14 21.71 -23.78
C ALA A 100 15.17 22.22 -25.23
N ASP A 101 14.24 21.76 -26.08
CA ASP A 101 14.18 22.12 -27.50
C ASP A 101 13.32 23.37 -27.79
N TYR A 102 12.68 23.94 -26.78
CA TYR A 102 11.74 25.06 -26.93
C TYR A 102 12.27 26.36 -26.31
N ASP A 103 12.04 27.48 -26.98
CA ASP A 103 12.14 28.80 -26.37
C ASP A 103 10.90 29.09 -25.49
N GLU A 104 10.94 30.15 -24.69
CA GLU A 104 9.85 30.47 -23.75
C GLU A 104 8.52 30.71 -24.48
N THR A 105 8.55 31.43 -25.60
CA THR A 105 7.36 31.74 -26.40
C THR A 105 6.78 30.50 -27.08
N GLY A 106 7.63 29.60 -27.59
CA GLY A 106 7.22 28.32 -28.14
C GLY A 106 6.60 27.42 -27.07
N TRP A 107 7.23 27.36 -25.89
CA TRP A 107 6.74 26.56 -24.77
C TRP A 107 5.37 27.05 -24.28
N GLN A 108 5.19 28.36 -24.11
CA GLN A 108 3.92 28.94 -23.68
C GLN A 108 2.77 28.57 -24.64
N ARG A 109 3.00 28.61 -25.95
CA ARG A 109 1.99 28.19 -26.94
C ARG A 109 1.57 26.72 -26.79
N VAL A 110 2.52 25.83 -26.46
CA VAL A 110 2.22 24.41 -26.20
C VAL A 110 1.39 24.27 -24.92
N MET A 111 1.75 24.99 -23.86
CA MET A 111 1.00 24.99 -22.60
C MET A 111 -0.43 25.51 -22.77
N ASP A 112 -0.60 26.62 -23.49
CA ASP A 112 -1.92 27.19 -23.78
C ASP A 112 -2.80 26.20 -24.56
N GLU A 113 -2.24 25.55 -25.56
CA GLU A 113 -2.96 24.52 -26.33
C GLU A 113 -3.31 23.29 -25.47
N ALA A 114 -2.39 22.85 -24.62
CA ALA A 114 -2.63 21.72 -23.72
C ALA A 114 -3.78 22.02 -22.73
N HIS A 115 -3.80 23.22 -22.14
CA HIS A 115 -4.89 23.66 -21.26
C HIS A 115 -6.23 23.71 -22.00
N ARG A 116 -6.29 24.32 -23.20
CA ARG A 116 -7.52 24.34 -24.01
C ARG A 116 -8.08 22.95 -24.28
N ARG A 117 -7.20 21.98 -24.60
CA ARG A 117 -7.60 20.59 -24.83
C ARG A 117 -8.06 19.90 -23.56
N LEU A 118 -7.42 20.16 -22.43
CA LEU A 118 -7.81 19.61 -21.14
C LEU A 118 -9.20 20.10 -20.74
N ASP A 119 -9.46 21.40 -20.86
CA ASP A 119 -10.76 22.01 -20.56
C ASP A 119 -11.87 21.42 -21.44
N THR A 120 -11.60 21.25 -22.73
CA THR A 120 -12.53 20.62 -23.69
C THR A 120 -12.84 19.17 -23.30
N ARG A 121 -11.83 18.42 -22.85
CA ARG A 121 -12.00 17.03 -22.39
C ARG A 121 -12.73 16.95 -21.06
N GLY A 122 -12.47 17.87 -20.14
CA GLY A 122 -13.12 17.96 -18.84
C GLY A 122 -14.57 18.40 -18.92
N ALA A 123 -14.93 19.23 -19.90
CA ALA A 123 -16.31 19.63 -20.17
C ALA A 123 -17.16 18.52 -20.85
N ALA A 124 -16.53 17.46 -21.35
CA ALA A 124 -17.17 16.35 -22.05
C ALA A 124 -17.34 15.08 -21.18
N ILE A 125 -16.97 15.13 -19.90
CA ILE A 125 -17.10 14.07 -18.90
C ILE A 125 -18.11 14.52 -17.85
#